data_AF-A0A660VTA1-F1
#
_entry.id   AF-A0A660VTA1-F1
#
_cell.length_a   1.000
_cell.length_b   1.000
_cell.length_c   1.000
_cell.angle_alpha   90.00
_cell.angle_beta   90.00
_cell.angle_gamma   90.00
#
_symmetry.space_group_name_H-M   'P 1'
#
loop_
_entity.id
_entity.type
_entity.pdbx_description
1 polymer ?
#
loop_
_entity_poly.entity_id
_entity_poly.type
_entity_poly.pdbx_seq_one_letter_code
_entity_poly.pdbx_strand_id
1 'polypeptide(L)'
;MPSATRTTWIWGLALLGVPALATLLSVVAGRSQQLPLDAPFSPAGSLSYTVALPPLEARWAQVAADGAGSPQASSLVLLEDGSPLGPAHALHASISESGGGAFSHWGGTLYFSTSDATDPNTNGRRYTLEFSGEPEAWVGRATTGLALLSALVWLIALLSITRVRATAVRALAVTGMLLLLLNLAGALLEPDLPARFPSREFDTTINFDAAWERIESSRGAYRSGQIDAAQHVANVMWAVNRRMTNIHSRYVRRDDALRPRLLDNWVLWACDWDERHRSYEWQAPARALQRGLGMCGAQSITTARLLEQDGFEAGLWESEAHAVAWARPPAGPTQVIDSDYGVVIEAEPAGLREALERVNVAYRELLEPSVGDITAVVERHYGTTYARVTAIADIGSVRYDASRFLGLEPLTFEDTAFLLKWLIPIAWLLPWALSRALRRARAAGGHRTTDVIDVSRTPGDTGSAAG
;
A
#
# COMPACT_ATOMS: atom_id res chain seq x y z
N MET A 1 40.95 27.26 21.61
CA MET A 1 40.02 26.11 21.51
C MET A 1 38.88 26.49 20.58
N PRO A 2 38.49 25.66 19.60
CA PRO A 2 37.32 25.97 18.78
C PRO A 2 36.09 26.09 19.69
N SER A 3 35.24 27.10 19.48
CA SER A 3 33.97 27.20 20.19
C SER A 3 33.19 25.90 19.99
N ALA A 4 32.51 25.39 21.03
CA ALA A 4 31.77 24.13 20.97
C ALA A 4 30.82 24.02 19.76
N THR A 5 30.37 25.17 19.23
CA THR A 5 29.60 25.32 17.99
C THR A 5 30.37 24.91 16.72
N ARG A 6 31.65 25.27 16.58
CA ARG A 6 32.44 24.99 15.36
C ARG A 6 32.73 23.48 15.22
N THR A 7 32.94 22.79 16.33
CA THR A 7 33.17 21.35 16.36
C THR A 7 31.88 20.57 16.03
N THR A 8 30.71 21.04 16.48
CA THR A 8 29.41 20.42 16.16
C THR A 8 29.06 20.49 14.68
N TRP A 9 29.40 21.59 13.99
CA TRP A 9 29.18 21.72 12.54
C TRP A 9 30.10 20.81 11.72
N ILE A 10 31.37 20.64 12.13
CA ILE A 10 32.35 19.79 11.44
C ILE A 10 31.95 18.31 11.53
N TRP A 11 31.50 17.84 12.71
CA TRP A 11 30.97 16.47 12.86
C TRP A 11 29.63 16.27 12.15
N GLY A 12 28.78 17.30 12.08
CA GLY A 12 27.52 17.27 11.30
C GLY A 12 27.75 17.10 9.80
N LEU A 13 28.76 17.77 9.23
CA LEU A 13 29.15 17.60 7.82
C LEU A 13 29.78 16.22 7.55
N ALA A 14 30.56 15.68 8.49
CA ALA A 14 31.12 14.33 8.37
C ALA A 14 30.05 13.23 8.46
N LEU A 15 29.01 13.42 9.28
CA LEU A 15 27.86 12.50 9.42
C LEU A 15 26.93 12.51 8.19
N LEU A 16 26.93 13.57 7.38
CA LEU A 16 26.21 13.63 6.09
C LEU A 16 26.94 12.87 4.96
N GLY A 17 28.24 12.55 5.13
CA GLY A 17 29.01 11.80 4.14
C GLY A 17 28.60 10.32 4.02
N VAL A 18 28.09 9.73 5.10
CA VAL A 18 27.62 8.33 5.14
C VAL A 18 26.34 8.11 4.31
N PRO A 19 25.26 8.92 4.46
CA PRO A 19 24.11 8.82 3.58
C PRO A 19 24.44 9.18 2.13
N ALA A 20 25.34 10.15 1.87
CA ALA A 20 25.78 10.45 0.51
C ALA A 20 26.53 9.28 -0.16
N LEU A 21 27.39 8.57 0.59
CA LEU A 21 28.07 7.37 0.12
C LEU A 21 27.10 6.19 -0.08
N ALA A 22 26.10 6.06 0.80
CA ALA A 22 25.02 5.08 0.65
C ALA A 22 24.17 5.35 -0.60
N THR A 23 23.75 6.59 -0.84
CA THR A 23 23.03 6.99 -2.06
C THR A 23 23.89 6.76 -3.30
N LEU A 24 25.19 7.08 -3.25
CA LEU A 24 26.13 6.82 -4.34
C LEU A 24 26.27 5.31 -4.63
N LEU A 25 26.34 4.47 -3.59
CA LEU A 25 26.39 3.01 -3.74
C LEU A 25 25.07 2.46 -4.29
N SER A 26 23.91 2.98 -3.89
CA SER A 26 22.60 2.62 -4.46
C SER A 26 22.48 3.01 -5.94
N VAL A 27 23.01 4.18 -6.34
CA VAL A 27 23.05 4.62 -7.74
C VAL A 27 24.00 3.75 -8.57
N VAL A 28 25.16 3.36 -8.04
CA VAL A 28 26.10 2.45 -8.71
C VAL A 28 25.52 1.02 -8.80
N ALA A 29 24.70 0.63 -7.84
CA ALA A 29 24.05 -0.67 -7.79
C ALA A 29 22.87 -0.80 -8.77
N GLY A 30 22.24 0.32 -9.16
CA GLY A 30 21.13 0.39 -10.13
C GLY A 30 21.54 0.33 -11.61
N ARG A 31 22.75 -0.15 -11.94
CA ARG A 31 23.12 -0.39 -13.34
C ARG A 31 22.16 -1.39 -13.98
N SER A 32 21.65 -1.05 -15.15
CA SER A 32 20.80 -1.94 -15.92
C SER A 32 21.55 -3.22 -16.28
N GLN A 33 20.88 -4.35 -16.07
CA GLN A 33 21.32 -5.67 -16.49
C GLN A 33 20.61 -6.02 -17.78
N GLN A 34 21.32 -6.77 -18.63
CA GLN A 34 20.77 -7.27 -19.87
C GLN A 34 20.73 -8.80 -19.82
N LEU A 35 19.58 -9.36 -20.19
CA LEU A 35 19.37 -10.80 -20.36
C LEU A 35 18.98 -11.05 -21.82
N PRO A 36 19.86 -11.65 -22.64
CA PRO A 36 19.46 -12.11 -23.96
C PRO A 36 18.39 -13.19 -23.84
N LEU A 37 17.41 -13.16 -24.73
CA LEU A 37 16.35 -14.17 -24.81
C LEU A 37 16.68 -15.15 -25.94
N ASP A 38 16.68 -16.43 -25.61
CA ASP A 38 16.96 -17.49 -26.57
C ASP A 38 15.66 -18.15 -27.07
N ALA A 39 15.64 -18.48 -28.36
CA ALA A 39 14.60 -19.29 -28.98
C ALA A 39 14.62 -20.74 -28.41
N PRO A 40 13.49 -21.48 -28.44
CA PRO A 40 12.24 -21.14 -29.12
C PRO A 40 11.27 -20.29 -28.28
N PHE A 41 10.66 -19.31 -28.94
CA PHE A 41 9.52 -18.54 -28.45
C PHE A 41 8.22 -19.28 -28.79
N SER A 42 7.36 -19.48 -27.78
CA SER A 42 6.11 -20.22 -27.95
C SER A 42 4.99 -19.31 -28.45
N PRO A 43 4.28 -19.65 -29.54
CA PRO A 43 3.16 -18.84 -30.01
C PRO A 43 2.03 -18.82 -28.97
N ALA A 44 1.49 -17.64 -28.72
CA ALA A 44 0.45 -17.38 -27.71
C ALA A 44 -0.72 -16.57 -28.28
N GLY A 45 -0.92 -16.63 -29.60
CA GLY A 45 -1.94 -15.87 -30.32
C GLY A 45 -1.58 -15.71 -31.79
N SER A 46 -2.23 -14.78 -32.48
CA SER A 46 -1.94 -14.49 -33.89
C SER A 46 -0.59 -13.81 -34.08
N LEU A 47 -0.30 -12.78 -33.28
CA LEU A 47 0.93 -11.99 -33.34
C LEU A 47 1.77 -12.04 -32.05
N SER A 48 1.30 -12.81 -31.06
CA SER A 48 1.91 -12.88 -29.74
C SER A 48 2.78 -14.13 -29.57
N TYR A 49 3.91 -13.95 -28.91
CA TYR A 49 4.85 -14.98 -28.52
C TYR A 49 5.14 -14.88 -27.03
N THR A 50 5.52 -16.01 -26.45
CA THR A 50 5.84 -16.15 -25.03
C THR A 50 7.18 -16.79 -24.81
N VAL A 51 7.82 -16.38 -23.72
CA VAL A 51 9.02 -17.03 -23.19
C VAL A 51 8.98 -17.03 -21.66
N ALA A 52 9.24 -18.19 -21.08
CA ALA A 52 9.41 -18.31 -19.63
C ALA A 52 10.73 -17.65 -19.23
N LEU A 53 10.66 -16.76 -18.25
CA LEU A 53 11.81 -16.06 -17.73
C LEU A 53 12.36 -16.81 -16.51
N PRO A 54 13.69 -16.90 -16.36
CA PRO A 54 14.25 -17.27 -15.07
C PRO A 54 13.85 -16.23 -14.02
N PRO A 55 13.93 -16.55 -12.70
CA PRO A 55 13.79 -15.56 -11.66
C PRO A 55 14.69 -14.35 -11.96
N LEU A 56 14.07 -13.22 -12.24
CA LEU A 56 14.79 -12.00 -12.60
C LEU A 56 15.30 -11.32 -11.33
N GLU A 57 16.48 -11.74 -10.93
CA GLU A 57 17.25 -11.15 -9.84
C GLU A 57 18.24 -10.16 -10.43
N ALA A 58 18.04 -8.88 -10.18
CA ALA A 58 19.16 -7.96 -10.19
C ALA A 58 20.01 -8.21 -8.93
N ARG A 59 21.30 -7.86 -8.98
CA ARG A 59 22.38 -8.16 -8.01
C ARG A 59 22.06 -8.09 -6.49
N TRP A 60 20.90 -7.55 -6.08
CA TRP A 60 20.42 -7.31 -4.72
C TRP A 60 18.91 -6.96 -4.75
N ALA A 61 18.12 -7.47 -5.70
CA ALA A 61 16.77 -6.98 -6.00
C ALA A 61 15.96 -7.89 -6.94
N GLN A 62 14.69 -8.17 -6.65
CA GLN A 62 13.78 -8.84 -7.61
C GLN A 62 13.12 -7.82 -8.55
N VAL A 63 12.96 -8.19 -9.82
CA VAL A 63 12.18 -7.41 -10.78
C VAL A 63 10.70 -7.75 -10.62
N ALA A 64 9.88 -6.72 -10.44
CA ALA A 64 8.44 -6.82 -10.39
C ALA A 64 7.84 -7.33 -11.71
N ALA A 65 6.79 -8.14 -11.63
CA ALA A 65 5.92 -8.43 -12.76
C ALA A 65 4.63 -7.62 -12.66
N ASP A 66 4.04 -7.33 -13.81
CA ASP A 66 2.70 -6.77 -13.91
C ASP A 66 1.67 -7.74 -13.33
N GLY A 67 0.58 -7.18 -12.81
CA GLY A 67 -0.49 -7.91 -12.14
C GLY A 67 -1.81 -7.16 -12.22
N ALA A 68 -2.93 -7.84 -11.90
CA ALA A 68 -4.26 -7.26 -12.03
C ALA A 68 -4.46 -6.00 -11.17
N GLY A 69 -3.88 -5.98 -9.96
CA GLY A 69 -3.86 -4.80 -9.08
C GLY A 69 -2.65 -3.89 -9.25
N SER A 70 -1.69 -4.28 -10.09
CA SER A 70 -0.44 -3.55 -10.29
C SER A 70 -0.01 -3.66 -11.76
N PRO A 71 -0.80 -3.10 -12.70
CA PRO A 71 -0.65 -3.37 -14.12
C PRO A 71 0.57 -2.71 -14.77
N GLN A 72 1.34 -1.92 -14.01
CA GLN A 72 2.54 -1.20 -14.48
C GLN A 72 3.70 -1.41 -13.50
N ALA A 73 3.74 -2.56 -12.84
CA ALA A 73 4.74 -2.83 -11.82
C ALA A 73 6.11 -3.14 -12.43
N SER A 74 6.14 -3.77 -13.62
CA SER A 74 7.38 -4.18 -14.26
C SER A 74 8.27 -3.00 -14.66
N SER A 75 9.58 -3.13 -14.46
CA SER A 75 10.58 -2.18 -14.97
C SER A 75 11.29 -2.69 -16.23
N LEU A 76 10.84 -3.83 -16.78
CA LEU A 76 11.48 -4.43 -17.95
C LEU A 76 11.36 -3.55 -19.18
N VAL A 77 12.45 -3.48 -19.95
CA VAL A 77 12.49 -2.96 -21.31
C VAL A 77 12.85 -4.11 -22.23
N LEU A 78 11.98 -4.42 -23.18
CA LEU A 78 12.28 -5.40 -24.23
C LEU A 78 12.97 -4.68 -25.41
N LEU A 79 14.11 -5.20 -25.83
CA LEU A 79 14.87 -4.72 -26.97
C LEU A 79 14.80 -5.73 -28.12
N GLU A 80 14.59 -5.24 -29.33
CA GLU A 80 14.74 -5.97 -30.59
C GLU A 80 15.91 -5.34 -31.37
N ASP A 81 16.99 -6.11 -31.58
CA ASP A 81 18.25 -5.63 -32.18
C ASP A 81 18.79 -4.36 -31.50
N GLY A 82 18.60 -4.26 -30.18
CA GLY A 82 19.00 -3.11 -29.36
C GLY A 82 18.06 -1.91 -29.41
N SER A 83 16.97 -1.97 -30.20
CA SER A 83 15.93 -0.94 -30.22
C SER A 83 14.78 -1.32 -29.27
N PRO A 84 14.31 -0.40 -28.41
CA PRO A 84 13.22 -0.70 -27.50
C PRO A 84 11.91 -0.97 -28.25
N LEU A 85 11.26 -2.08 -27.88
CA LEU A 85 9.91 -2.42 -28.28
C LEU A 85 8.90 -1.77 -27.33
N GLY A 86 7.69 -1.51 -27.85
CA GLY A 86 6.59 -1.02 -27.06
C GLY A 86 5.28 -1.01 -27.86
N PRO A 87 4.14 -0.71 -27.21
CA PRO A 87 4.01 -0.27 -25.82
C PRO A 87 4.28 -1.37 -24.78
N ALA A 88 4.91 -1.00 -23.66
CA ALA A 88 5.04 -1.86 -22.47
C ALA A 88 3.71 -1.95 -21.69
N HIS A 89 3.58 -2.96 -20.83
CA HIS A 89 2.39 -3.22 -20.00
C HIS A 89 1.11 -3.40 -20.83
N ALA A 90 1.27 -3.95 -22.03
CA ALA A 90 0.15 -4.15 -22.93
C ALA A 90 -0.72 -5.33 -22.47
N LEU A 91 -2.05 -5.19 -22.58
CA LEU A 91 -2.94 -6.34 -22.40
C LEU A 91 -2.56 -7.43 -23.41
N HIS A 92 -2.51 -8.70 -23.00
CA HIS A 92 -2.03 -9.77 -23.89
C HIS A 92 -2.91 -9.93 -25.13
N ALA A 93 -4.22 -9.67 -25.02
CA ALA A 93 -5.12 -9.56 -26.17
C ALA A 93 -4.63 -8.52 -27.19
N SER A 94 -4.23 -7.33 -26.74
CA SER A 94 -3.69 -6.28 -27.62
C SER A 94 -2.35 -6.69 -28.24
N ILE A 95 -1.50 -7.43 -27.51
CA ILE A 95 -0.26 -7.99 -28.05
C ILE A 95 -0.57 -8.98 -29.18
N SER A 96 -1.57 -9.85 -29.00
CA SER A 96 -1.96 -10.84 -29.99
C SER A 96 -2.65 -10.23 -31.22
N GLU A 97 -3.53 -9.26 -31.03
CA GLU A 97 -4.37 -8.69 -32.10
C GLU A 97 -3.68 -7.56 -32.87
N SER A 98 -3.05 -6.63 -32.15
CA SER A 98 -2.45 -5.43 -32.75
C SER A 98 -0.95 -5.58 -32.97
N GLY A 99 -0.26 -6.38 -32.14
CA GLY A 99 1.18 -6.60 -32.25
C GLY A 99 2.00 -5.31 -32.16
N GLY A 100 2.97 -5.17 -33.08
CA GLY A 100 3.70 -3.92 -33.29
C GLY A 100 4.77 -3.60 -32.24
N GLY A 101 5.31 -4.61 -31.57
CA GLY A 101 6.28 -4.44 -30.49
C GLY A 101 5.68 -4.34 -29.09
N ALA A 102 4.36 -4.50 -28.96
CA ALA A 102 3.72 -4.52 -27.64
C ALA A 102 4.23 -5.69 -26.79
N PHE A 103 4.44 -5.45 -25.48
CA PHE A 103 4.88 -6.50 -24.55
C PHE A 103 4.32 -6.33 -23.13
N SER A 104 4.34 -7.41 -22.35
CA SER A 104 3.91 -7.50 -20.95
C SER A 104 4.74 -8.52 -20.19
N HIS A 105 5.10 -8.19 -18.96
CA HIS A 105 5.80 -9.08 -18.04
C HIS A 105 4.81 -9.57 -16.99
N TRP A 106 4.37 -10.81 -17.10
CA TRP A 106 3.32 -11.34 -16.25
C TRP A 106 3.79 -12.58 -15.51
N GLY A 107 3.85 -12.50 -14.17
CA GLY A 107 4.42 -13.57 -13.35
C GLY A 107 5.87 -13.86 -13.71
N GLY A 108 6.15 -15.09 -14.16
CA GLY A 108 7.48 -15.51 -14.62
C GLY A 108 7.59 -15.60 -16.15
N THR A 109 6.70 -14.94 -16.90
CA THR A 109 6.60 -15.08 -18.35
C THR A 109 6.58 -13.72 -19.03
N LEU A 110 7.31 -13.59 -20.14
CA LEU A 110 7.20 -12.46 -21.04
C LEU A 110 6.24 -12.80 -22.17
N TYR A 111 5.27 -11.91 -22.40
CA TYR A 111 4.40 -11.91 -23.57
C TYR A 111 4.82 -10.75 -24.46
N PHE A 112 5.07 -10.98 -25.74
CA PHE A 112 5.49 -9.92 -26.64
C PHE A 112 5.07 -10.18 -28.09
N SER A 113 5.18 -9.15 -28.91
CA SER A 113 5.07 -9.21 -30.35
C SER A 113 6.30 -8.56 -30.96
N THR A 114 6.66 -8.97 -32.17
CA THR A 114 7.76 -8.34 -32.92
C THR A 114 7.30 -7.02 -33.52
N SER A 115 8.24 -6.11 -33.83
CA SER A 115 7.90 -4.76 -34.32
C SER A 115 7.14 -4.77 -35.65
N ASP A 116 7.34 -5.81 -36.47
CA ASP A 116 6.78 -5.95 -37.82
C ASP A 116 5.96 -7.24 -38.01
N ALA A 117 5.52 -7.86 -36.90
CA ALA A 117 4.70 -9.06 -36.89
C ALA A 117 5.34 -10.32 -37.52
N THR A 118 6.66 -10.33 -37.73
CA THR A 118 7.41 -11.52 -38.16
C THR A 118 7.61 -12.51 -37.01
N ASP A 119 7.83 -13.80 -37.32
CA ASP A 119 8.10 -14.83 -36.32
C ASP A 119 9.50 -14.65 -35.70
N PRO A 120 9.62 -14.42 -34.37
CA PRO A 120 10.89 -14.20 -33.68
C PRO A 120 11.81 -15.42 -33.71
N ASN A 121 11.29 -16.62 -34.02
CA ASN A 121 12.11 -17.82 -34.16
C ASN A 121 12.85 -17.89 -35.51
N THR A 122 12.39 -17.15 -36.52
CA THR A 122 12.88 -17.26 -37.89
C THR A 122 13.34 -15.94 -38.49
N ASN A 123 13.00 -14.80 -37.89
CA ASN A 123 13.35 -13.47 -38.41
C ASN A 123 14.82 -13.06 -38.20
N GLY A 124 15.60 -13.85 -37.45
CA GLY A 124 17.04 -13.64 -37.26
C GLY A 124 17.40 -12.47 -36.35
N ARG A 125 16.42 -11.87 -35.65
CA ARG A 125 16.63 -10.74 -34.74
C ARG A 125 17.06 -11.22 -33.35
N ARG A 126 17.74 -10.33 -32.62
CA ARG A 126 18.13 -10.57 -31.23
C ARG A 126 17.18 -9.87 -30.28
N TYR A 127 16.57 -10.65 -29.40
CA TYR A 127 15.73 -10.14 -28.32
C TYR A 127 16.52 -10.08 -27.02
N THR A 128 16.42 -8.98 -26.29
CA THR A 128 17.15 -8.78 -25.02
C THR A 128 16.27 -8.02 -24.04
N LEU A 129 16.18 -8.50 -22.82
CA LEU A 129 15.57 -7.78 -21.72
C LEU A 129 16.60 -6.89 -21.06
N GLU A 130 16.25 -5.63 -20.85
CA GLU A 130 16.98 -4.71 -19.98
C GLU A 130 16.16 -4.45 -18.72
N PHE A 131 16.79 -4.61 -17.55
CA PHE A 131 16.14 -4.37 -16.27
C PHE A 131 17.09 -3.82 -15.23
N SER A 132 16.55 -2.96 -14.38
CA SER A 132 17.12 -2.64 -13.08
C SER A 132 16.17 -3.18 -12.02
N GLY A 133 16.72 -3.95 -11.09
CA GLY A 133 15.95 -4.29 -9.90
C GLY A 133 15.91 -3.12 -8.94
N GLU A 134 14.81 -3.03 -8.21
CA GLU A 134 14.67 -2.10 -7.11
C GLU A 134 15.39 -2.65 -5.88
N PRO A 135 16.17 -1.84 -5.15
CA PRO A 135 16.83 -2.27 -3.93
C PRO A 135 16.07 -3.28 -3.10
N GLU A 136 16.71 -4.39 -2.74
CA GLU A 136 16.20 -5.23 -1.66
C GLU A 136 15.94 -4.33 -0.47
N ALA A 137 14.77 -4.49 0.13
CA ALA A 137 14.28 -3.60 1.16
C ALA A 137 15.31 -3.42 2.30
N TRP A 138 16.15 -4.43 2.59
CA TRP A 138 17.19 -4.31 3.61
C TRP A 138 18.29 -3.30 3.27
N VAL A 139 18.65 -3.10 2.00
CA VAL A 139 19.62 -2.08 1.58
C VAL A 139 19.03 -0.70 1.83
N GLY A 140 17.77 -0.50 1.44
CA GLY A 140 17.00 0.69 1.81
C GLY A 140 16.93 0.89 3.33
N ARG A 141 16.63 -0.17 4.10
CA ARG A 141 16.54 -0.12 5.57
C ARG A 141 17.88 0.22 6.23
N ALA A 142 18.98 -0.37 5.77
CA ALA A 142 20.30 -0.12 6.32
C ALA A 142 20.73 1.33 6.06
N THR A 143 20.59 1.78 4.82
CA THR A 143 20.95 3.16 4.43
C THR A 143 20.08 4.21 5.15
N THR A 144 18.77 3.99 5.20
CA THR A 144 17.83 4.82 5.97
C THR A 144 18.13 4.78 7.47
N GLY A 145 18.41 3.60 8.03
CA GLY A 145 18.75 3.44 9.44
C GLY A 145 20.03 4.16 9.81
N LEU A 146 21.08 4.09 8.99
CA LEU A 146 22.31 4.84 9.19
C LEU A 146 22.08 6.35 9.05
N ALA A 147 21.24 6.79 8.11
CA ALA A 147 20.88 8.20 7.95
C ALA A 147 20.11 8.71 9.17
N LEU A 148 19.13 7.95 9.66
CA LEU A 148 18.34 8.25 10.86
C LEU A 148 19.21 8.26 12.12
N LEU A 149 20.14 7.31 12.27
CA LEU A 149 21.09 7.29 13.38
C LEU A 149 22.01 8.50 13.34
N SER A 150 22.51 8.86 12.16
CA SER A 150 23.36 10.04 11.96
C SER A 150 22.60 11.34 12.26
N ALA A 151 21.36 11.44 11.79
CA ALA A 151 20.45 12.54 12.10
C ALA A 151 20.11 12.60 13.59
N LEU A 152 19.93 11.46 14.26
CA LEU A 152 19.66 11.37 15.70
C LEU A 152 20.87 11.84 16.52
N VAL A 153 22.08 11.39 16.18
CA VAL A 153 23.32 11.84 16.83
C VAL A 153 23.51 13.35 16.65
N TRP A 154 23.27 13.85 15.44
CA TRP A 154 23.31 15.29 15.15
C TRP A 154 22.23 16.06 15.91
N LEU A 155 21.00 15.53 15.98
CA LEU A 155 19.89 16.12 16.73
C LEU A 155 20.20 16.15 18.23
N ILE A 156 20.75 15.09 18.82
CA ILE A 156 21.16 15.05 20.23
C ILE A 156 22.23 16.13 20.49
N ALA A 157 23.23 16.22 19.61
CA ALA A 157 24.27 17.25 19.70
C ALA A 157 23.69 18.68 19.56
N LEU A 158 22.71 18.87 18.68
CA LEU A 158 22.04 20.15 18.46
C LEU A 158 21.10 20.52 19.63
N LEU A 159 20.38 19.54 20.19
CA LEU A 159 19.51 19.69 21.37
C LEU A 159 20.30 19.85 22.67
N SER A 160 21.60 19.53 22.69
CA SER A 160 22.49 19.88 23.81
C SER A 160 22.67 21.41 23.94
N ILE A 161 22.37 22.17 22.87
CA ILE A 161 22.36 23.63 22.87
C ILE A 161 21.02 24.11 23.46
N THR A 162 21.04 24.69 24.66
CA THR A 162 19.83 25.07 25.43
C THR A 162 18.83 25.94 24.68
N ARG A 163 19.30 26.92 23.90
CA ARG A 163 18.42 27.77 23.06
C ARG A 163 17.76 26.98 21.93
N VAL A 164 18.52 26.12 21.25
CA VAL A 164 18.00 25.28 20.16
C VAL A 164 17.01 24.26 20.69
N ARG A 165 17.28 23.68 21.87
CA ARG A 165 16.36 22.78 22.57
C ARG A 165 15.00 23.41 22.83
N ALA A 166 14.97 24.65 23.31
CA ALA A 166 13.71 25.34 23.60
C ALA A 166 12.91 25.65 22.33
N THR A 167 13.59 26.07 21.25
CA THR A 167 12.95 26.34 19.96
C THR A 167 12.45 25.05 19.30
N ALA A 168 13.26 23.98 19.32
CA ALA A 168 12.89 22.68 18.78
C ALA A 168 11.69 22.06 19.49
N VAL A 169 11.63 22.11 20.82
CA VAL A 169 10.46 21.63 21.59
C VAL A 169 9.19 22.41 21.25
N ARG A 170 9.29 23.72 21.02
CA ARG A 170 8.14 24.53 20.58
C ARG A 170 7.72 24.19 19.15
N ALA A 171 8.67 24.05 18.23
CA ALA A 171 8.41 23.69 16.85
C ALA A 171 7.73 22.32 16.77
N LEU A 172 8.26 21.30 17.44
CA LEU A 172 7.66 19.96 17.54
C LEU A 172 6.26 20.03 18.13
N ALA A 173 6.03 20.82 19.18
CA ALA A 173 4.70 20.98 19.75
C ALA A 173 3.72 21.65 18.78
N VAL A 174 4.15 22.67 18.02
CA VAL A 174 3.31 23.32 17.00
C VAL A 174 3.00 22.34 15.88
N THR A 175 4.00 21.65 15.34
CA THR A 175 3.80 20.64 14.28
C THR A 175 2.92 19.49 14.76
N GLY A 176 3.16 18.98 15.97
CA GLY A 176 2.32 17.96 16.60
C GLY A 176 0.88 18.44 16.78
N MET A 177 0.65 19.70 17.19
CA MET A 177 -0.70 20.27 17.23
C MET A 177 -1.35 20.32 15.86
N LEU A 178 -0.61 20.77 14.82
CA LEU A 178 -1.13 20.85 13.46
C LEU A 178 -1.49 19.47 12.90
N LEU A 179 -0.66 18.45 13.13
CA LEU A 179 -0.95 17.08 12.72
C LEU A 179 -2.11 16.48 13.51
N LEU A 180 -2.26 16.80 14.80
CA LEU A 180 -3.42 16.37 15.58
C LEU A 180 -4.70 17.02 15.07
N LEU A 181 -4.66 18.32 14.76
CA LEU A 181 -5.78 19.04 14.14
C LEU A 181 -6.11 18.48 12.76
N LEU A 182 -5.09 18.09 11.97
CA LEU A 182 -5.27 17.41 10.70
C LEU A 182 -5.98 16.07 10.87
N ASN A 183 -5.59 15.25 11.86
CA ASN A 183 -6.27 13.98 12.15
C ASN A 183 -7.72 14.18 12.60
N LEU A 184 -7.96 15.19 13.45
CA LEU A 184 -9.31 15.54 13.91
C LEU A 184 -10.16 16.07 12.75
N ALA A 185 -9.59 16.89 11.89
CA ALA A 185 -10.24 17.36 10.67
C ALA A 185 -10.55 16.18 9.75
N GLY A 186 -9.62 15.23 9.56
CA GLY A 186 -9.87 13.99 8.84
C GLY A 186 -11.05 13.22 9.41
N ALA A 187 -11.07 12.96 10.72
CA ALA A 187 -12.16 12.23 11.36
C ALA A 187 -13.53 12.94 11.30
N LEU A 188 -13.55 14.28 11.24
CA LEU A 188 -14.78 15.09 11.16
C LEU A 188 -15.24 15.35 9.73
N LEU A 189 -14.30 15.42 8.79
CA LEU A 189 -14.54 15.77 7.39
C LEU A 189 -14.50 14.56 6.48
N GLU A 190 -14.11 13.38 6.95
CA GLU A 190 -14.16 12.10 6.22
C GLU A 190 -15.58 11.94 5.67
N PRO A 191 -15.82 12.28 4.40
CA PRO A 191 -17.12 12.09 3.83
C PRO A 191 -17.22 10.58 3.60
N ASP A 192 -18.40 10.02 3.83
CA ASP A 192 -18.78 8.73 3.27
C ASP A 192 -18.82 8.93 1.75
N LEU A 193 -17.65 8.88 1.08
CA LEU A 193 -17.59 9.11 -0.36
C LEU A 193 -18.15 7.86 -1.03
N PRO A 194 -19.25 8.04 -1.75
CA PRO A 194 -19.16 8.09 -3.22
C PRO A 194 -20.27 8.96 -3.88
N ALA A 195 -19.89 10.05 -4.54
CA ALA A 195 -20.71 10.64 -5.61
C ALA A 195 -19.88 11.64 -6.42
N ARG A 196 -19.07 11.16 -7.38
CA ARG A 196 -18.58 11.95 -8.54
C ARG A 196 -17.82 11.14 -9.59
N PHE A 197 -18.04 9.83 -9.70
CA PHE A 197 -17.51 9.05 -10.82
C PHE A 197 -18.66 8.60 -11.71
N PRO A 198 -18.78 9.10 -12.96
CA PRO A 198 -19.73 8.59 -13.91
C PRO A 198 -19.18 7.30 -14.51
N SER A 199 -19.40 6.17 -13.87
CA SER A 199 -19.38 4.87 -14.55
C SER A 199 -20.71 4.17 -14.32
N ARG A 200 -21.56 4.27 -15.34
CA ARG A 200 -22.99 3.93 -15.38
C ARG A 200 -23.39 2.47 -15.07
N GLU A 201 -22.51 1.57 -14.62
CA GLU A 201 -22.85 0.14 -14.56
C GLU A 201 -22.94 -0.50 -13.16
N PHE A 202 -22.27 0.03 -12.12
CA PHE A 202 -22.45 -0.47 -10.73
C PHE A 202 -22.25 0.68 -9.71
N ASP A 203 -23.29 1.50 -9.54
CA ASP A 203 -23.28 2.56 -8.52
C ASP A 203 -23.32 1.96 -7.11
N THR A 204 -22.58 2.58 -6.19
CA THR A 204 -22.74 2.36 -4.74
C THR A 204 -24.20 2.52 -4.34
N THR A 205 -24.82 1.48 -3.81
CA THR A 205 -26.24 1.49 -3.43
C THR A 205 -26.46 1.56 -1.92
N ILE A 206 -25.40 1.35 -1.13
CA ILE A 206 -25.45 1.41 0.33
C ILE A 206 -24.25 2.19 0.90
N ASN A 207 -24.44 2.74 2.09
CA ASN A 207 -23.42 3.48 2.83
C ASN A 207 -22.55 2.53 3.69
N PHE A 208 -21.48 3.04 4.32
CA PHE A 208 -20.58 2.21 5.13
C PHE A 208 -21.30 1.46 6.25
N ASP A 209 -22.12 2.18 7.03
CA ASP A 209 -22.80 1.60 8.20
C ASP A 209 -23.72 0.44 7.82
N ALA A 210 -24.50 0.57 6.74
CA ALA A 210 -25.39 -0.49 6.27
C ALA A 210 -24.62 -1.71 5.75
N ALA A 211 -23.51 -1.49 5.05
CA ALA A 211 -22.63 -2.58 4.60
C ALA A 211 -22.01 -3.31 5.79
N TRP A 212 -21.49 -2.55 6.75
CA TRP A 212 -20.82 -3.08 7.94
C TRP A 212 -21.79 -3.83 8.85
N GLU A 213 -22.98 -3.28 9.11
CA GLU A 213 -24.03 -3.95 9.89
C GLU A 213 -24.44 -5.27 9.26
N ARG A 214 -24.58 -5.34 7.93
CA ARG A 214 -24.89 -6.59 7.24
C ARG A 214 -23.79 -7.63 7.40
N ILE A 215 -22.52 -7.23 7.31
CA ILE A 215 -21.38 -8.12 7.50
C ILE A 215 -21.36 -8.66 8.95
N GLU A 216 -21.46 -7.79 9.94
CA GLU A 216 -21.41 -8.18 11.36
C GLU A 216 -22.62 -9.03 11.78
N SER A 217 -23.81 -8.70 11.30
CA SER A 217 -25.02 -9.52 11.55
C SER A 217 -24.91 -10.90 10.89
N SER A 218 -24.43 -10.97 9.65
CA SER A 218 -24.15 -12.22 8.95
C SER A 218 -23.09 -13.06 9.67
N ARG A 219 -22.04 -12.42 10.19
CA ARG A 219 -20.98 -13.05 10.99
C ARG A 219 -21.52 -13.64 12.29
N GLY A 220 -22.35 -12.89 13.02
CA GLY A 220 -23.01 -13.37 14.23
C GLY A 220 -23.92 -14.56 13.95
N ALA A 221 -24.70 -14.50 12.88
CA ALA A 221 -25.58 -15.59 12.44
C ALA A 221 -24.79 -16.84 12.01
N TYR A 222 -23.67 -16.67 11.28
CA TYR A 222 -22.82 -17.77 10.86
C TYR A 222 -22.15 -18.46 12.05
N ARG A 223 -21.55 -17.69 12.96
CA ARG A 223 -20.88 -18.23 14.16
C ARG A 223 -21.84 -18.93 15.12
N SER A 224 -23.13 -18.56 15.10
CA SER A 224 -24.18 -19.21 15.89
C SER A 224 -24.86 -20.37 15.16
N GLY A 225 -24.48 -20.67 13.91
CA GLY A 225 -25.06 -21.74 13.10
C GLY A 225 -26.48 -21.45 12.57
N GLN A 226 -26.91 -20.18 12.59
CA GLN A 226 -28.22 -19.76 12.05
C GLN A 226 -28.24 -19.72 10.52
N ILE A 227 -27.09 -19.46 9.90
CA ILE A 227 -26.89 -19.49 8.45
C ILE A 227 -25.68 -20.35 8.12
N ASP A 228 -25.67 -20.94 6.93
CA ASP A 228 -24.53 -21.71 6.43
C ASP A 228 -23.42 -20.82 5.86
N ALA A 229 -22.31 -21.45 5.45
CA ALA A 229 -21.15 -20.76 4.90
C ALA A 229 -21.48 -20.05 3.57
N ALA A 230 -22.28 -20.67 2.69
CA ALA A 230 -22.64 -20.09 1.40
C ALA A 230 -23.48 -18.81 1.58
N GLN A 231 -24.43 -18.84 2.51
CA GLN A 231 -25.24 -17.67 2.83
C GLN A 231 -24.40 -16.56 3.47
N HIS A 232 -23.42 -16.90 4.32
CA HIS A 232 -22.50 -15.94 4.90
C HIS A 232 -21.63 -15.27 3.82
N VAL A 233 -21.03 -16.06 2.93
CA VAL A 233 -20.22 -15.57 1.80
C VAL A 233 -21.06 -14.67 0.88
N ALA A 234 -22.28 -15.08 0.53
CA ALA A 234 -23.18 -14.27 -0.30
C ALA A 234 -23.49 -12.92 0.36
N ASN A 235 -23.65 -12.87 1.68
CA ASN A 235 -23.88 -11.62 2.41
C ASN A 235 -22.66 -10.70 2.41
N VAL A 236 -21.45 -11.26 2.58
CA VAL A 236 -20.19 -10.51 2.53
C VAL A 236 -19.96 -9.95 1.13
N MET A 237 -20.04 -10.80 0.10
CA MET A 237 -19.95 -10.41 -1.31
C MET A 237 -20.94 -9.28 -1.62
N TRP A 238 -22.21 -9.43 -1.23
CA TRP A 238 -23.23 -8.42 -1.53
C TRP A 238 -22.90 -7.08 -0.87
N ALA A 239 -22.43 -7.10 0.38
CA ALA A 239 -22.07 -5.88 1.10
C ALA A 239 -20.89 -5.17 0.43
N VAL A 240 -19.86 -5.91 0.02
CA VAL A 240 -18.70 -5.36 -0.71
C VAL A 240 -19.13 -4.81 -2.06
N ASN A 241 -19.83 -5.61 -2.88
CA ASN A 241 -20.33 -5.23 -4.20
C ASN A 241 -21.19 -3.95 -4.16
N ARG A 242 -22.10 -3.85 -3.19
CA ARG A 242 -23.01 -2.69 -3.08
C ARG A 242 -22.35 -1.46 -2.47
N ARG A 243 -21.26 -1.63 -1.71
CA ARG A 243 -20.56 -0.52 -1.05
C ARG A 243 -19.39 0.01 -1.86
N MET A 244 -18.70 -0.80 -2.64
CA MET A 244 -17.48 -0.40 -3.35
C MET A 244 -17.75 -0.17 -4.83
N THR A 245 -17.54 1.08 -5.30
CA THR A 245 -17.56 1.39 -6.73
C THR A 245 -16.28 0.87 -7.38
N ASN A 246 -16.45 0.09 -8.44
CA ASN A 246 -15.36 -0.42 -9.25
C ASN A 246 -14.79 0.69 -10.16
N ILE A 247 -13.49 0.97 -10.03
CA ILE A 247 -12.76 1.89 -10.92
C ILE A 247 -11.99 1.06 -11.94
N HIS A 248 -12.40 1.12 -13.21
CA HIS A 248 -11.73 0.37 -14.27
C HIS A 248 -10.32 0.90 -14.55
N SER A 249 -9.37 -0.02 -14.76
CA SER A 249 -7.94 0.21 -15.04
C SER A 249 -7.64 1.33 -16.06
N ARG A 250 -8.51 1.53 -17.07
CA ARG A 250 -8.36 2.59 -18.09
C ARG A 250 -8.50 4.02 -17.55
N TYR A 251 -9.12 4.21 -16.39
CA TYR A 251 -9.31 5.51 -15.75
C TYR A 251 -8.24 5.81 -14.68
N VAL A 252 -7.46 4.81 -14.27
CA VAL A 252 -6.43 4.91 -13.22
C VAL A 252 -5.34 5.96 -13.54
N ARG A 253 -5.07 6.26 -14.82
CA ARG A 253 -4.06 7.26 -15.22
C ARG A 253 -4.38 8.70 -14.77
N ARG A 254 -5.61 9.00 -14.33
CA ARG A 254 -6.03 10.37 -13.97
C ARG A 254 -6.52 10.57 -12.54
N ASP A 255 -6.72 9.51 -11.75
CA ASP A 255 -7.49 9.62 -10.52
C ASP A 255 -6.64 9.51 -9.24
N ASP A 256 -6.45 10.65 -8.58
CA ASP A 256 -5.92 10.76 -7.22
C ASP A 256 -6.83 10.13 -6.15
N ALA A 257 -8.00 9.60 -6.55
CA ALA A 257 -9.01 9.06 -5.64
C ALA A 257 -8.64 7.70 -5.01
N LEU A 258 -7.78 6.93 -5.68
CA LEU A 258 -7.27 5.64 -5.18
C LEU A 258 -6.04 5.79 -4.27
N ARG A 259 -5.53 7.00 -4.08
CA ARG A 259 -4.37 7.26 -3.22
C ARG A 259 -4.79 7.53 -1.77
N PRO A 260 -3.95 7.20 -0.77
CA PRO A 260 -4.16 7.66 0.60
C PRO A 260 -4.09 9.19 0.63
N ARG A 261 -5.15 9.88 1.05
CA ARG A 261 -5.10 11.34 1.19
C ARG A 261 -4.37 11.69 2.47
N LEU A 262 -3.77 12.88 2.47
CA LEU A 262 -3.16 13.49 3.65
C LEU A 262 -4.10 13.49 4.88
N LEU A 263 -5.41 13.70 4.65
CA LEU A 263 -6.44 13.69 5.71
C LEU A 263 -6.79 12.29 6.21
N ASP A 264 -6.66 11.25 5.38
CA ASP A 264 -6.98 9.87 5.77
C ASP A 264 -5.88 9.34 6.69
N ASN A 265 -4.63 9.47 6.24
CA ASN A 265 -3.46 9.11 7.00
C ASN A 265 -2.22 9.76 6.38
N TRP A 266 -1.67 10.79 7.04
CA TRP A 266 -0.48 11.49 6.57
C TRP A 266 0.79 10.63 6.58
N VAL A 267 0.82 9.52 7.34
CA VAL A 267 1.92 8.54 7.31
C VAL A 267 1.87 7.75 6.01
N LEU A 268 0.71 7.19 5.65
CA LEU A 268 0.53 6.48 4.38
C LEU A 268 0.72 7.42 3.19
N TRP A 269 0.19 8.64 3.25
CA TRP A 269 0.41 9.65 2.22
C TRP A 269 1.89 10.00 2.03
N ALA A 270 2.66 10.09 3.11
CA ALA A 270 4.10 10.34 3.02
C ALA A 270 4.88 9.13 2.45
N CYS A 271 4.31 7.93 2.55
CA CYS A 271 4.84 6.72 1.94
C CYS A 271 4.42 6.53 0.47
N ASP A 272 3.45 7.29 -0.04
CA ASP A 272 3.01 7.30 -1.45
C ASP A 272 3.90 8.21 -2.32
N TRP A 273 5.20 7.88 -2.39
CA TRP A 273 6.22 8.76 -3.03
C TRP A 273 6.58 8.38 -4.47
N ASP A 274 6.16 7.20 -4.96
CA ASP A 274 6.53 6.70 -6.28
C ASP A 274 5.31 6.61 -7.22
N GLU A 275 5.39 7.26 -8.38
CA GLU A 275 4.35 7.30 -9.40
C GLU A 275 3.97 5.93 -9.99
N ARG A 276 4.77 4.88 -9.75
CA ARG A 276 4.43 3.49 -10.09
C ARG A 276 3.40 2.87 -9.14
N HIS A 277 3.09 3.50 -8.01
CA HIS A 277 2.24 2.99 -6.93
C HIS A 277 0.87 3.71 -6.83
N ARG A 278 0.40 4.31 -7.95
CA ARG A 278 -0.77 5.21 -8.01
C ARG A 278 -2.13 4.61 -7.59
N SER A 279 -2.21 3.31 -7.32
CA SER A 279 -3.43 2.62 -6.90
C SER A 279 -3.20 1.86 -5.59
N TYR A 280 -3.49 2.51 -4.46
CA TYR A 280 -3.36 1.89 -3.14
C TYR A 280 -4.59 1.02 -2.85
N GLU A 281 -4.37 -0.29 -2.73
CA GLU A 281 -5.41 -1.25 -2.38
C GLU A 281 -5.41 -1.51 -0.88
N TRP A 282 -6.36 -0.87 -0.19
CA TRP A 282 -6.52 -0.96 1.26
C TRP A 282 -6.63 -2.41 1.72
N GLN A 283 -5.85 -2.75 2.74
CA GLN A 283 -5.77 -4.10 3.27
C GLN A 283 -6.74 -4.31 4.43
N ALA A 284 -7.05 -3.25 5.19
CA ALA A 284 -8.05 -3.31 6.24
C ALA A 284 -9.47 -3.20 5.64
N PRO A 285 -10.34 -4.23 5.79
CA PRO A 285 -11.64 -4.24 5.13
C PRO A 285 -12.56 -3.07 5.50
N ALA A 286 -12.57 -2.68 6.77
CA ALA A 286 -13.35 -1.54 7.23
C ALA A 286 -12.94 -0.25 6.52
N ARG A 287 -11.64 -0.06 6.24
CA ARG A 287 -11.13 1.13 5.54
C ARG A 287 -11.48 1.09 4.06
N ALA A 288 -11.30 -0.06 3.42
CA ALA A 288 -11.69 -0.25 2.03
C ALA A 288 -13.19 0.05 1.83
N LEU A 289 -14.05 -0.48 2.70
CA LEU A 289 -15.49 -0.21 2.70
C LEU A 289 -15.82 1.25 3.01
N GLN A 290 -15.16 1.88 3.99
CA GLN A 290 -15.37 3.29 4.33
C GLN A 290 -15.03 4.22 3.17
N ARG A 291 -14.02 3.86 2.36
CA ARG A 291 -13.68 4.59 1.14
C ARG A 291 -14.66 4.33 0.00
N GLY A 292 -15.12 3.09 -0.14
CA GLY A 292 -16.10 2.73 -1.16
C GLY A 292 -15.60 2.79 -2.59
N LEU A 293 -14.29 2.79 -2.82
CA LEU A 293 -13.69 2.95 -4.13
C LEU A 293 -12.54 1.95 -4.23
N GLY A 294 -12.46 1.23 -5.35
CA GLY A 294 -11.39 0.25 -5.55
C GLY A 294 -11.40 -0.34 -6.96
N MET A 295 -10.30 -0.97 -7.34
CA MET A 295 -10.26 -1.87 -8.51
C MET A 295 -10.77 -3.26 -8.10
N CYS A 296 -10.90 -4.18 -9.07
CA CYS A 296 -11.26 -5.57 -8.81
C CYS A 296 -10.38 -6.28 -7.77
N GLY A 297 -9.09 -5.93 -7.76
CA GLY A 297 -8.17 -6.32 -6.71
C GLY A 297 -8.58 -5.89 -5.31
N ALA A 298 -8.84 -4.60 -5.09
CA ALA A 298 -9.27 -4.06 -3.80
C ALA A 298 -10.57 -4.69 -3.28
N GLN A 299 -11.54 -4.94 -4.15
CA GLN A 299 -12.79 -5.61 -3.77
C GLN A 299 -12.56 -7.06 -3.36
N SER A 300 -11.74 -7.77 -4.14
CA SER A 300 -11.39 -9.16 -3.86
C SER A 300 -10.55 -9.29 -2.57
N ILE A 301 -9.59 -8.39 -2.33
CA ILE A 301 -8.81 -8.33 -1.09
C ILE A 301 -9.74 -8.10 0.10
N THR A 302 -10.64 -7.11 0.01
CA THR A 302 -11.61 -6.79 1.07
C THR A 302 -12.46 -8.01 1.41
N THR A 303 -12.96 -8.69 0.39
CA THR A 303 -13.80 -9.89 0.53
C THR A 303 -13.04 -11.03 1.18
N ALA A 304 -11.85 -11.36 0.66
CA ALA A 304 -11.03 -12.45 1.16
C ALA A 304 -10.59 -12.21 2.62
N ARG A 305 -10.23 -10.97 2.98
CA ARG A 305 -9.86 -10.59 4.35
C ARG A 305 -11.02 -10.68 5.34
N LEU A 306 -12.23 -10.27 4.93
CA LEU A 306 -13.43 -10.42 5.78
C LEU A 306 -13.71 -11.89 6.08
N LEU A 307 -13.63 -12.76 5.07
CA LEU A 307 -13.88 -14.19 5.23
C LEU A 307 -12.75 -14.88 6.01
N GLU A 308 -11.49 -14.48 5.80
CA GLU A 308 -10.35 -14.92 6.62
C GLU A 308 -10.59 -14.62 8.12
N GLN A 309 -11.01 -13.39 8.44
CA GLN A 309 -11.36 -12.99 9.81
C GLN A 309 -12.51 -13.80 10.41
N ASP A 310 -13.32 -14.43 9.56
CA ASP A 310 -14.45 -15.29 9.92
C ASP A 310 -14.12 -16.79 9.92
N GLY A 311 -12.85 -17.13 9.76
CA GLY A 311 -12.33 -18.50 9.92
C GLY A 311 -12.30 -19.30 8.63
N PHE A 312 -12.46 -18.66 7.47
CA PHE A 312 -12.29 -19.29 6.18
C PHE A 312 -10.81 -19.29 5.78
N GLU A 313 -10.37 -20.30 5.05
CA GLU A 313 -9.15 -20.20 4.26
C GLU A 313 -9.48 -19.37 3.01
N ALA A 314 -8.77 -18.27 2.77
CA ALA A 314 -9.12 -17.35 1.70
C ALA A 314 -7.89 -16.83 0.95
N GLY A 315 -8.13 -16.29 -0.25
CA GLY A 315 -7.10 -15.71 -1.08
C GLY A 315 -7.66 -15.12 -2.36
N LEU A 316 -6.76 -14.90 -3.32
CA LEU A 316 -7.06 -14.35 -4.62
C LEU A 316 -6.72 -15.33 -5.73
N TRP A 317 -7.54 -15.29 -6.78
CA TRP A 317 -7.19 -15.77 -8.10
C TRP A 317 -7.03 -14.56 -9.00
N GLU A 318 -5.86 -14.46 -9.65
CA GLU A 318 -5.49 -13.32 -10.48
C GLU A 318 -5.30 -13.77 -11.94
N SER A 319 -6.05 -13.14 -12.84
CA SER A 319 -5.89 -13.20 -14.29
C SER A 319 -5.31 -11.89 -14.81
N GLU A 320 -4.99 -11.85 -16.10
CA GLU A 320 -4.37 -10.68 -16.75
C GLU A 320 -5.23 -9.42 -16.71
N ALA A 321 -6.55 -9.61 -16.73
CA ALA A 321 -7.52 -8.52 -16.79
C ALA A 321 -8.37 -8.40 -15.53
N HIS A 322 -8.33 -9.38 -14.63
CA HIS A 322 -9.28 -9.47 -13.52
C HIS A 322 -8.72 -10.19 -12.30
N ALA A 323 -9.25 -9.86 -11.13
CA ALA A 323 -8.96 -10.56 -9.88
C ALA A 323 -10.27 -10.92 -9.20
N VAL A 324 -10.34 -12.14 -8.67
CA VAL A 324 -11.49 -12.62 -7.89
C VAL A 324 -11.01 -13.19 -6.57
N ALA A 325 -11.84 -13.12 -5.54
CA ALA A 325 -11.57 -13.78 -4.27
C ALA A 325 -11.94 -15.27 -4.35
N TRP A 326 -11.27 -16.09 -3.56
CA TRP A 326 -11.74 -17.43 -3.23
C TRP A 326 -11.76 -17.60 -1.71
N ALA A 327 -12.69 -18.41 -1.22
CA ALA A 327 -12.79 -18.75 0.19
C ALA A 327 -13.25 -20.20 0.37
N ARG A 328 -12.70 -20.88 1.36
CA ARG A 328 -13.05 -22.25 1.75
C ARG A 328 -13.43 -22.26 3.23
N PRO A 329 -14.68 -22.59 3.58
CA PRO A 329 -15.06 -22.77 4.97
C PRO A 329 -14.34 -23.98 5.57
N PRO A 330 -14.25 -24.08 6.92
CA PRO A 330 -13.66 -25.26 7.58
C PRO A 330 -14.29 -26.59 7.17
N ALA A 331 -15.58 -26.57 6.79
CA ALA A 331 -16.29 -27.67 6.19
C ALA A 331 -17.17 -27.16 5.04
N GLY A 332 -16.93 -27.64 3.82
CA GLY A 332 -17.69 -27.27 2.63
C GLY A 332 -16.82 -27.08 1.38
N PRO A 333 -17.43 -26.82 0.23
CA PRO A 333 -16.72 -26.59 -1.02
C PRO A 333 -16.01 -25.23 -1.02
N THR A 334 -15.01 -25.08 -1.90
CA THR A 334 -14.40 -23.77 -2.14
C THR A 334 -15.38 -22.91 -2.93
N GLN A 335 -15.44 -21.62 -2.62
CA GLN A 335 -16.27 -20.65 -3.30
C GLN A 335 -15.40 -19.62 -3.99
N VAL A 336 -15.73 -19.33 -5.24
CA VAL A 336 -15.16 -18.28 -6.07
C VAL A 336 -16.09 -17.09 -5.99
N ILE A 337 -15.54 -15.94 -5.65
CA ILE A 337 -16.32 -14.77 -5.26
C ILE A 337 -15.82 -13.59 -6.08
N ASP A 338 -16.64 -13.15 -7.02
CA ASP A 338 -16.44 -11.91 -7.72
C ASP A 338 -17.38 -10.85 -7.14
N SER A 339 -16.80 -9.99 -6.29
CA SER A 339 -17.54 -8.88 -5.70
C SER A 339 -17.67 -7.68 -6.62
N ASP A 340 -16.95 -7.62 -7.75
CA ASP A 340 -17.15 -6.57 -8.75
C ASP A 340 -18.50 -6.70 -9.45
N TYR A 341 -18.91 -7.93 -9.73
CA TYR A 341 -20.16 -8.22 -10.46
C TYR A 341 -21.23 -8.91 -9.61
N GLY A 342 -20.92 -9.21 -8.35
CA GLY A 342 -21.87 -9.77 -7.40
C GLY A 342 -22.13 -11.27 -7.60
N VAL A 343 -21.10 -12.04 -7.98
CA VAL A 343 -21.22 -13.44 -8.35
C VAL A 343 -20.48 -14.34 -7.36
N VAL A 344 -21.13 -15.43 -6.95
CA VAL A 344 -20.54 -16.48 -6.11
C VAL A 344 -20.76 -17.82 -6.79
N ILE A 345 -19.69 -18.61 -6.95
CA ILE A 345 -19.72 -19.90 -7.62
C ILE A 345 -19.00 -20.93 -6.77
N GLU A 346 -19.63 -22.08 -6.57
CA GLU A 346 -18.96 -23.22 -5.95
C GLU A 346 -17.97 -23.85 -6.93
N ALA A 347 -16.73 -24.04 -6.48
CA ALA A 347 -15.67 -24.65 -7.24
C ALA A 347 -15.03 -25.81 -6.46
N GLU A 348 -14.87 -26.94 -7.15
CA GLU A 348 -13.99 -28.02 -6.73
C GLU A 348 -12.52 -27.55 -6.85
N PRO A 349 -11.62 -27.94 -5.92
CA PRO A 349 -10.23 -27.45 -5.89
C PRO A 349 -9.42 -27.64 -7.20
N ALA A 350 -9.85 -28.54 -8.10
CA ALA A 350 -9.12 -28.92 -9.31
C ALA A 350 -9.67 -28.31 -10.62
N GLY A 351 -10.79 -27.57 -10.59
CA GLY A 351 -11.57 -27.28 -11.80
C GLY A 351 -11.78 -25.79 -12.08
N LEU A 352 -10.73 -24.97 -12.11
CA LEU A 352 -10.88 -23.54 -12.40
C LEU A 352 -11.53 -23.29 -13.77
N ARG A 353 -11.14 -24.06 -14.79
CA ARG A 353 -11.74 -23.97 -16.14
C ARG A 353 -13.23 -24.27 -16.13
N GLU A 354 -13.65 -25.26 -15.36
CA GLU A 354 -15.07 -25.66 -15.25
C GLU A 354 -15.88 -24.66 -14.41
N ALA A 355 -15.28 -24.12 -13.34
CA ALA A 355 -15.84 -23.02 -12.59
C ALA A 355 -16.01 -21.78 -13.48
N LEU A 356 -15.03 -21.49 -14.35
CA LEU A 356 -15.08 -20.36 -15.31
C LEU A 356 -16.11 -20.54 -16.41
N GLU A 357 -16.32 -21.75 -16.91
CA GLU A 357 -17.43 -22.03 -17.81
C GLU A 357 -18.78 -21.76 -17.13
N ARG A 358 -18.91 -22.08 -15.83
CA ARG A 358 -20.08 -21.71 -15.02
C ARG A 358 -20.16 -20.20 -14.73
N VAL A 359 -19.03 -19.52 -14.52
CA VAL A 359 -18.95 -18.04 -14.43
C VAL A 359 -19.52 -17.44 -15.71
N ASN A 360 -19.06 -17.89 -16.88
CA ASN A 360 -19.49 -17.34 -18.15
C ASN A 360 -21.01 -17.47 -18.36
N VAL A 361 -21.61 -18.59 -17.92
CA VAL A 361 -23.07 -18.80 -17.94
C VAL A 361 -23.78 -17.88 -16.95
N ALA A 362 -23.33 -17.85 -15.69
CA ALA A 362 -23.92 -17.01 -14.65
C ALA A 362 -23.89 -15.52 -15.01
N TYR A 363 -22.80 -15.06 -15.61
CA TYR A 363 -22.65 -13.66 -16.06
C TYR A 363 -23.62 -13.34 -17.18
N ARG A 364 -23.76 -14.22 -18.19
CA ARG A 364 -24.78 -14.02 -19.23
C ARG A 364 -26.16 -13.85 -18.62
N GLU A 365 -26.56 -14.72 -17.70
CA GLU A 365 -27.89 -14.64 -17.07
C GLU A 365 -28.08 -13.40 -16.18
N LEU A 366 -27.05 -12.97 -15.44
CA LEU A 366 -27.12 -11.86 -14.49
C LEU A 366 -26.96 -10.47 -15.13
N LEU A 367 -26.21 -10.36 -16.23
CA LEU A 367 -25.76 -9.08 -16.77
C LEU A 367 -26.14 -8.84 -18.25
N GLU A 368 -26.70 -9.83 -18.98
CA GLU A 368 -27.29 -9.64 -20.32
C GLU A 368 -28.25 -8.43 -20.39
N PRO A 369 -29.12 -8.18 -19.39
CA PRO A 369 -30.06 -7.06 -19.46
C PRO A 369 -29.39 -5.68 -19.45
N SER A 370 -28.14 -5.58 -18.97
CA SER A 370 -27.46 -4.31 -18.69
C SER A 370 -26.29 -3.97 -19.63
N VAL A 371 -25.59 -4.97 -20.19
CA VAL A 371 -24.25 -4.74 -20.80
C VAL A 371 -24.21 -4.92 -22.34
N GLY A 372 -25.32 -5.33 -22.97
CA GLY A 372 -25.40 -5.44 -24.45
C GLY A 372 -24.60 -6.62 -25.01
N ASP A 373 -23.27 -6.52 -25.10
CA ASP A 373 -22.39 -7.63 -25.51
C ASP A 373 -21.55 -8.12 -24.32
N ILE A 374 -22.16 -9.01 -23.56
CA ILE A 374 -21.52 -9.64 -22.42
C ILE A 374 -20.44 -10.65 -22.82
N THR A 375 -20.52 -11.21 -24.02
CA THR A 375 -19.59 -12.26 -24.47
C THR A 375 -18.18 -11.68 -24.56
N ALA A 376 -18.03 -10.48 -25.11
CA ALA A 376 -16.76 -9.78 -25.16
C ALA A 376 -16.21 -9.38 -23.77
N VAL A 377 -17.08 -9.05 -22.80
CA VAL A 377 -16.66 -8.73 -21.42
C VAL A 377 -16.17 -9.98 -20.71
N VAL A 378 -16.92 -11.06 -20.82
CA VAL A 378 -16.62 -12.36 -20.23
C VAL A 378 -15.34 -12.94 -20.85
N GLU A 379 -15.21 -12.97 -22.17
CA GLU A 379 -13.99 -13.44 -22.84
C GLU A 379 -12.76 -12.59 -22.45
N ARG A 380 -12.92 -11.28 -22.30
CA ARG A 380 -11.82 -10.38 -21.89
C ARG A 380 -11.35 -10.60 -20.45
N HIS A 381 -12.28 -10.77 -19.50
CA HIS A 381 -11.94 -10.85 -18.06
C HIS A 381 -11.68 -12.29 -17.59
N TYR A 382 -12.38 -13.25 -18.21
CA TYR A 382 -12.44 -14.65 -17.79
C TYR A 382 -12.02 -15.65 -18.87
N GLY A 383 -11.84 -15.23 -20.12
CA GLY A 383 -11.25 -16.05 -21.17
C GLY A 383 -9.74 -16.24 -21.04
N THR A 384 -9.08 -15.50 -20.13
CA THR A 384 -7.66 -15.68 -19.81
C THR A 384 -7.48 -16.78 -18.77
N THR A 385 -6.44 -17.60 -18.93
CA THR A 385 -6.10 -18.63 -17.93
C THR A 385 -5.56 -17.90 -16.70
N TYR A 386 -6.19 -18.06 -15.53
CA TYR A 386 -5.63 -17.49 -14.30
C TYR A 386 -4.24 -18.07 -14.08
N ALA A 387 -3.26 -17.17 -14.02
CA ALA A 387 -1.86 -17.55 -13.93
C ALA A 387 -1.41 -17.70 -12.47
N ARG A 388 -2.16 -17.15 -11.51
CA ARG A 388 -1.73 -17.08 -10.11
C ARG A 388 -2.86 -17.29 -9.12
N VAL A 389 -2.62 -18.20 -8.18
CA VAL A 389 -3.40 -18.38 -6.96
C VAL A 389 -2.56 -17.91 -5.79
N THR A 390 -3.04 -16.91 -5.06
CA THR A 390 -2.30 -16.28 -3.97
C THR A 390 -3.09 -16.44 -2.69
N ALA A 391 -2.51 -17.06 -1.66
CA ALA A 391 -3.11 -17.06 -0.33
C ALA A 391 -3.13 -15.64 0.25
N ILE A 392 -4.11 -15.33 1.09
CA ILE A 392 -4.29 -13.98 1.62
C ILE A 392 -3.05 -13.44 2.36
N ALA A 393 -2.34 -14.31 3.09
CA ALA A 393 -1.09 -13.98 3.79
C ALA A 393 0.05 -13.58 2.83
N ASP A 394 0.02 -14.07 1.59
CA ASP A 394 1.06 -13.86 0.59
C ASP A 394 0.80 -12.63 -0.31
N ILE A 395 -0.36 -11.96 -0.20
CA ILE A 395 -0.73 -10.84 -1.08
C ILE A 395 0.31 -9.70 -1.05
N GLY A 396 0.91 -9.44 0.12
CA GLY A 396 1.97 -8.44 0.28
C GLY A 396 3.28 -8.75 -0.42
N SER A 397 3.52 -10.03 -0.73
CA SER A 397 4.66 -10.45 -1.54
C SER A 397 4.44 -10.16 -3.02
N VAL A 398 3.20 -9.86 -3.44
CA VAL A 398 2.80 -9.78 -4.86
C VAL A 398 2.45 -8.35 -5.28
N ARG A 399 1.76 -7.61 -4.42
CA ARG A 399 1.26 -6.26 -4.73
C ARG A 399 2.08 -5.23 -3.96
N TYR A 400 2.74 -4.35 -4.72
CA TYR A 400 3.69 -3.37 -4.20
C TYR A 400 2.98 -2.32 -3.34
N ASP A 401 3.39 -2.23 -2.09
CA ASP A 401 3.01 -1.19 -1.14
C ASP A 401 4.23 -0.89 -0.24
N ALA A 402 4.26 0.28 0.41
CA ALA A 402 5.29 0.73 1.34
C ALA A 402 5.57 -0.27 2.49
N SER A 403 4.66 -1.22 2.72
CA SER A 403 4.84 -2.41 3.55
C SER A 403 6.12 -3.21 3.23
N ARG A 404 6.52 -3.33 1.95
CA ARG A 404 7.78 -3.98 1.54
C ARG A 404 9.02 -3.24 2.05
N PHE A 405 8.99 -1.90 2.05
CA PHE A 405 10.11 -1.09 2.55
C PHE A 405 10.36 -1.35 4.04
N LEU A 406 9.30 -1.43 4.83
CA LEU A 406 9.39 -1.75 6.27
C LEU A 406 9.50 -3.25 6.56
N GLY A 407 9.24 -4.12 5.58
CA GLY A 407 9.25 -5.57 5.75
C GLY A 407 8.13 -6.08 6.65
N LEU A 408 7.02 -5.35 6.70
CA LEU A 408 5.83 -5.72 7.45
C LEU A 408 4.81 -6.35 6.50
N GLU A 409 3.99 -7.28 7.00
CA GLU A 409 2.80 -7.72 6.27
C GLU A 409 1.92 -6.48 5.98
N PRO A 410 1.31 -6.33 4.78
CA PRO A 410 0.56 -5.14 4.41
C PRO A 410 -0.52 -4.71 5.40
N LEU A 411 -1.30 -5.64 5.95
CA LEU A 411 -2.32 -5.32 6.95
C LEU A 411 -1.67 -4.75 8.23
N THR A 412 -0.61 -5.40 8.70
CA THR A 412 0.17 -4.93 9.87
C THR A 412 0.79 -3.55 9.61
N PHE A 413 1.26 -3.29 8.39
CA PHE A 413 1.79 -1.98 7.99
C PHE A 413 0.71 -0.90 8.05
N GLU A 414 -0.46 -1.16 7.47
CA GLU A 414 -1.57 -0.21 7.45
C GLU A 414 -2.03 0.10 8.88
N ASP A 415 -2.26 -0.92 9.72
CA ASP A 415 -2.62 -0.75 11.12
C ASP A 415 -1.57 0.05 11.90
N THR A 416 -0.28 -0.23 11.66
CA THR A 416 0.82 0.52 12.26
C THR A 416 0.79 1.98 11.83
N ALA A 417 0.55 2.27 10.55
CA ALA A 417 0.45 3.64 10.06
C ALA A 417 -0.73 4.38 10.71
N PHE A 418 -1.87 3.73 10.91
CA PHE A 418 -3.03 4.30 11.60
C PHE A 418 -2.77 4.55 13.08
N LEU A 419 -1.99 3.71 13.75
CA LEU A 419 -1.56 3.97 15.11
C LEU A 419 -0.58 5.17 15.17
N LEU A 420 0.42 5.18 14.29
CA LEU A 420 1.46 6.20 14.23
C LEU A 420 0.91 7.59 13.94
N LYS A 421 -0.14 7.70 13.11
CA LYS A 421 -0.75 9.00 12.81
C LYS A 421 -1.21 9.73 14.08
N TRP A 422 -1.60 9.00 15.14
CA TRP A 422 -1.99 9.56 16.44
C TRP A 422 -0.84 9.65 17.45
N LEU A 423 0.00 8.62 17.54
CA LEU A 423 1.07 8.58 18.53
C LEU A 423 2.14 9.64 18.29
N ILE A 424 2.52 9.89 17.02
CA ILE A 424 3.57 10.86 16.68
C ILE A 424 3.18 12.29 17.13
N PRO A 425 1.99 12.83 16.78
CA PRO A 425 1.54 14.15 17.25
C PRO A 425 1.53 14.28 18.77
N ILE A 426 1.02 13.26 19.49
CA ILE A 426 0.93 13.27 20.95
C ILE A 426 2.34 13.27 21.56
N ALA A 427 3.23 12.41 21.05
CA ALA A 427 4.61 12.33 21.51
C ALA A 427 5.36 13.65 21.30
N TRP A 428 5.09 14.37 20.21
CA TRP A 428 5.71 15.68 19.93
C TRP A 428 5.16 16.81 20.80
N LEU A 429 3.91 16.71 21.28
CA LEU A 429 3.29 17.66 22.21
C LEU A 429 3.75 17.47 23.66
N LEU A 430 4.02 16.22 24.07
CA LEU A 430 4.23 15.83 25.46
C LEU A 430 5.38 16.61 26.17
N PRO A 431 6.59 16.78 25.58
CA PRO A 431 7.69 17.48 26.25
C PRO A 431 7.35 18.94 26.54
N TRP A 432 6.64 19.62 25.64
CA TRP A 432 6.21 20.99 25.85
C TRP A 432 5.18 21.09 26.97
N ALA A 433 4.16 20.23 26.95
CA ALA A 433 3.11 20.17 27.97
C ALA A 433 3.68 19.87 29.36
N LEU A 434 4.56 18.86 29.47
CA LEU A 434 5.24 18.52 30.73
C LEU A 434 6.10 19.67 31.24
N SER A 435 6.82 20.36 30.35
CA SER A 435 7.62 21.53 30.74
C SER A 435 6.76 22.67 31.31
N ARG A 436 5.55 22.89 30.77
CA ARG A 436 4.57 23.88 31.27
C ARG A 436 4.03 23.44 32.63
N ALA A 437 3.66 22.17 32.79
CA ALA A 437 3.13 21.62 34.03
C ALA A 437 4.15 21.72 35.18
N LEU A 438 5.41 21.32 34.94
CA LEU A 438 6.48 21.41 35.93
C LEU A 438 6.79 22.86 36.33
N ARG A 439 6.77 23.80 35.37
CA ARG A 439 6.93 25.23 35.68
C ARG A 439 5.79 25.76 36.56
N ARG A 440 4.54 25.38 36.26
CA ARG A 440 3.37 25.74 37.08
C ARG A 440 3.44 25.14 38.48
N ALA A 441 3.81 23.87 38.60
CA ALA A 441 3.97 23.19 39.90
C ALA A 441 5.06 23.85 40.77
N ARG A 442 6.20 24.21 40.18
CA ARG A 442 7.25 24.96 40.89
C ARG A 442 6.80 26.35 41.33
N ALA A 443 6.04 27.07 40.49
CA ALA A 443 5.48 28.37 40.84
C ALA A 443 4.45 28.26 41.99
N ALA A 444 3.63 27.20 42.01
CA ALA A 444 2.67 26.94 43.08
C ALA A 444 3.33 26.47 44.40
N GLY A 445 4.43 25.72 44.34
CA GLY A 445 5.19 25.28 45.51
C GLY A 445 6.05 26.35 46.16
N GLY A 446 6.48 27.37 45.42
CA GLY A 446 7.29 28.49 45.91
C GLY A 446 6.54 29.51 46.78
N HIS A 447 5.22 29.36 46.96
CA HIS A 447 4.40 30.25 47.80
C HIS A 447 4.15 29.72 49.22
N ARG A 448 4.74 28.58 49.63
CA ARG A 448 4.50 27.95 50.94
C ARG A 448 5.64 28.05 51.97
N THR A 449 6.71 28.80 51.72
CA THR A 449 7.90 28.80 52.60
C THR A 449 8.43 30.19 52.99
N THR A 450 7.57 31.17 53.25
CA THR A 450 7.99 32.49 53.79
C THR A 450 7.23 32.97 55.03
N ASP A 451 6.55 32.08 55.76
CA ASP A 451 6.04 32.38 57.11
C ASP A 451 6.81 31.54 58.14
N VAL A 452 8.08 31.88 58.36
CA VAL A 452 8.75 31.56 59.63
C VAL A 452 8.97 32.87 60.35
N ILE A 453 8.17 33.03 61.41
CA ILE A 453 8.17 34.13 62.36
C ILE A 453 9.58 34.26 62.95
N ASP A 454 10.22 35.40 62.72
CA ASP A 454 11.46 35.78 63.42
C ASP A 454 11.11 36.25 64.83
N VAL A 455 11.20 35.33 65.80
CA VAL A 455 11.18 35.63 67.23
C VAL A 455 12.56 35.34 67.81
N SER A 456 13.51 36.27 67.65
CA SER A 456 14.53 36.51 68.69
C SER A 456 15.43 37.72 68.38
N ARG A 457 15.15 38.86 69.01
CA ARG A 457 16.20 39.68 69.62
C ARG A 457 15.62 40.65 70.66
N THR A 458 16.18 40.52 71.85
CA THR A 458 15.82 41.12 73.13
C THR A 458 16.17 42.62 73.25
N PRO A 459 15.48 43.37 74.13
CA PRO A 459 15.79 44.75 74.48
C PRO A 459 16.75 44.84 75.66
N GLY A 460 17.68 45.80 75.64
CA GLY A 460 18.41 46.21 76.84
C GLY A 460 19.78 46.81 76.55
N ASP A 461 19.83 48.14 76.42
CA ASP A 461 20.99 48.91 76.89
C ASP A 461 20.62 50.39 77.08
N THR A 462 20.32 50.77 78.32
CA THR A 462 20.29 52.18 78.76
C THR A 462 20.98 52.31 80.11
N GLY A 463 22.12 53.01 80.11
CA GLY A 463 22.59 53.80 81.24
C GLY A 463 23.96 53.41 81.80
N SER A 464 24.97 54.28 81.60
CA SER A 464 25.47 55.16 82.67
C SER A 464 26.74 55.89 82.24
N ALA A 465 26.69 57.22 82.30
CA ALA A 465 27.82 58.12 82.22
C ALA A 465 28.18 58.58 83.65
N ALA A 466 29.47 58.54 84.00
CA ALA A 466 30.08 59.35 85.04
C ALA A 466 31.58 59.52 84.72
N GLY A 467 32.03 60.77 84.61
CA GLY A 467 33.39 61.18 84.28
C GLY A 467 33.40 62.53 83.59
#